data_AF-A0A5E4MBT8-F1
#
_entry.id   AF-A0A5E4MBT8-F1
#
_cell.length_a   1.000
_cell.length_b   1.000
_cell.length_c   1.000
_cell.angle_alpha   90.00
_cell.angle_beta   90.00
_cell.angle_gamma   90.00
#
_symmetry.space_group_name_H-M   'P 1'
#
loop_
_entity.id
_entity.type
_entity.pdbx_description
1 polymer ?
#
loop_
_entity_poly.entity_id
_entity_poly.type
_entity_poly.pdbx_seq_one_letter_code
_entity_poly.pdbx_strand_id
1 'polypeptide(L)'
;MERKRSGRRYYNKRKKTWTQQCKDYLRQFIAFLFSNIGIICLVVGYTIAGAFMFIFIESAPGNSQGIIDLVTANRTGTVARLWDLTCCSTYYEDDWRTEVQMHLRSFQSHVIEAVRNFSYEGASKEMERWTFSGSFLYSLSVITTIGYGNVTPRTLLGKLATILYAIVGMPLFLLYLSNIGDILAKSFKWIYAKCCLCRSCKKRRKRMLALQRKEQWKMDMRDLKLNTGVLTEGEESDDEGTTDGSSSLSFNDTQEVTVPISLCLTIMVGYISGGAVLFSKWEDWEFFDGSYFCFISLSTIGFGDFVPGSKITGTANGSGSIQVSFILCSMYLMLGMALIAMCFNLMQQDVVMKIRTCTDILRRITR
;
A
#
# COMPACT_ATOMS: atom_id res chain seq x y z
N MET A 1 -11.39 -0.78 -77.69
CA MET A 1 -12.53 -0.58 -76.77
C MET A 1 -12.40 -1.58 -75.63
N GLU A 2 -11.91 -1.17 -74.45
CA GLU A 2 -11.96 -2.01 -73.25
C GLU A 2 -12.49 -1.19 -72.09
N ARG A 3 -13.76 -1.42 -71.75
CA ARG A 3 -14.45 -0.78 -70.63
C ARG A 3 -14.09 -1.51 -69.33
N LYS A 4 -13.30 -0.84 -68.48
CA LYS A 4 -13.21 -1.16 -67.05
C LYS A 4 -14.61 -1.10 -66.41
N ARG A 5 -15.05 -2.18 -65.76
CA ARG A 5 -16.14 -2.14 -64.77
C ARG A 5 -15.59 -2.51 -63.41
N SER A 6 -15.31 -1.49 -62.59
CA SER A 6 -15.03 -1.65 -61.17
C SER A 6 -16.31 -2.03 -60.43
N GLY A 7 -16.38 -3.26 -59.93
CA GLY A 7 -17.44 -3.67 -59.00
C GLY A 7 -17.22 -3.03 -57.63
N ARG A 8 -17.92 -1.93 -57.32
CA ARG A 8 -18.05 -1.45 -55.93
C ARG A 8 -18.94 -2.43 -55.17
N ARG A 9 -18.34 -3.35 -54.39
CA ARG A 9 -19.05 -4.11 -53.35
C ARG A 9 -19.54 -3.13 -52.28
N TYR A 10 -20.85 -2.86 -52.28
CA TYR A 10 -21.52 -2.18 -51.19
C TYR A 10 -21.58 -3.12 -49.98
N TYR A 11 -20.74 -2.87 -48.96
CA TYR A 11 -20.84 -3.57 -47.68
C TYR A 11 -22.11 -3.08 -46.96
N ASN A 12 -23.17 -3.88 -46.99
CA ASN A 12 -24.38 -3.64 -46.24
C ASN A 12 -24.08 -3.84 -44.74
N LYS A 13 -23.92 -2.75 -43.96
CA LYS A 13 -23.84 -2.80 -42.49
C LYS A 13 -25.21 -3.24 -41.95
N ARG A 14 -25.39 -4.55 -41.74
CA ARG A 14 -26.55 -5.08 -40.99
C ARG A 14 -26.65 -4.34 -39.65
N LYS A 15 -27.83 -3.77 -39.35
CA LYS A 15 -28.12 -3.15 -38.04
C LYS A 15 -27.93 -4.23 -36.95
N LYS A 16 -27.02 -3.97 -36.00
CA LYS A 16 -26.73 -4.89 -34.88
C LYS A 16 -27.99 -5.09 -34.04
N THR A 17 -28.25 -6.31 -33.59
CA THR A 17 -29.35 -6.60 -32.67
C THR A 17 -29.06 -6.01 -31.29
N TRP A 18 -30.09 -5.70 -30.50
CA TRP A 18 -29.95 -5.10 -29.15
C TRP A 18 -29.07 -5.97 -28.23
N THR A 19 -29.18 -7.29 -28.36
CA THR A 19 -28.33 -8.27 -27.67
C THR A 19 -26.86 -8.24 -28.09
N GLN A 20 -26.56 -7.91 -29.36
CA GLN A 20 -25.18 -7.71 -29.83
C GLN A 20 -24.61 -6.39 -29.31
N GLN A 21 -25.42 -5.34 -29.25
CA GLN A 21 -25.02 -4.06 -28.67
C GLN A 21 -24.73 -4.19 -27.17
N CYS A 22 -25.57 -4.86 -26.40
CA CYS A 22 -25.29 -5.15 -24.98
C CYS A 22 -24.03 -6.00 -24.78
N LYS A 23 -23.78 -7.01 -25.63
CA LYS A 23 -22.54 -7.79 -25.59
C LYS A 23 -21.31 -6.95 -25.93
N ASP A 24 -21.42 -6.05 -26.90
CA ASP A 24 -20.34 -5.14 -27.28
C ASP A 24 -20.04 -4.15 -26.13
N TYR A 25 -21.07 -3.54 -25.53
CA TYR A 25 -20.91 -2.67 -24.36
C TYR A 25 -20.35 -3.42 -23.15
N LEU A 26 -20.82 -4.63 -22.87
CA LEU A 26 -20.30 -5.47 -21.79
C LEU A 26 -18.83 -5.84 -22.03
N ARG A 27 -18.46 -6.21 -23.25
CA ARG A 27 -17.07 -6.52 -23.61
C ARG A 27 -16.17 -5.29 -23.47
N GLN A 28 -16.65 -4.13 -23.91
CA GLN A 28 -15.93 -2.87 -23.83
C GLN A 28 -15.80 -2.39 -22.38
N PHE A 29 -16.82 -2.62 -21.55
CA PHE A 29 -16.80 -2.38 -20.11
C PHE A 29 -15.85 -3.34 -19.37
N ILE A 30 -15.87 -4.64 -19.68
CA ILE A 30 -14.91 -5.60 -19.13
C ILE A 30 -13.48 -5.23 -19.53
N ALA A 31 -13.25 -4.88 -20.81
CA ALA A 31 -11.94 -4.42 -21.26
C ALA A 31 -11.50 -3.13 -20.54
N PHE A 32 -12.43 -2.22 -20.24
CA PHE A 32 -12.16 -1.05 -19.42
C PHE A 32 -11.86 -1.42 -17.97
N LEU A 33 -12.63 -2.32 -17.34
CA LEU A 33 -12.40 -2.76 -15.96
C LEU A 33 -11.03 -3.41 -15.77
N PHE A 34 -10.54 -4.16 -16.76
CA PHE A 34 -9.20 -4.75 -16.75
C PHE A 34 -8.09 -3.80 -17.22
N SER A 35 -8.43 -2.56 -17.60
CA SER A 35 -7.41 -1.54 -17.86
C SER A 35 -6.79 -1.07 -16.54
N ASN A 36 -5.56 -0.54 -16.61
CA ASN A 36 -4.84 -0.04 -15.43
C ASN A 36 -5.65 1.00 -14.65
N ILE A 37 -6.34 1.90 -15.37
CA ILE A 37 -7.20 2.92 -14.78
C ILE A 37 -8.49 2.30 -14.25
N GLY A 38 -9.07 1.35 -14.98
CA GLY A 38 -10.28 0.64 -14.58
C GLY A 38 -10.13 -0.07 -13.24
N ILE A 39 -9.01 -0.76 -13.01
CA ILE A 39 -8.74 -1.48 -11.76
C ILE A 39 -8.63 -0.51 -10.57
N ILE A 40 -7.96 0.64 -10.73
CA ILE A 40 -7.88 1.66 -9.68
C ILE A 40 -9.29 2.16 -9.34
N CYS A 41 -10.08 2.54 -10.35
CA CYS A 41 -11.44 3.01 -10.14
C CYS A 41 -12.33 1.92 -9.51
N LEU A 42 -12.13 0.66 -9.88
CA LEU A 42 -12.87 -0.48 -9.35
C LEU A 42 -12.54 -0.68 -7.86
N VAL A 43 -11.26 -0.68 -7.45
CA VAL A 43 -10.86 -0.78 -6.04
C VAL A 43 -11.41 0.39 -5.22
N VAL A 44 -11.22 1.63 -5.69
CA VAL A 44 -11.74 2.82 -4.99
C VAL A 44 -13.27 2.74 -4.88
N GLY A 45 -13.98 2.47 -5.98
CA GLY A 45 -15.43 2.32 -5.96
C GLY A 45 -15.90 1.19 -5.03
N TYR A 46 -15.18 0.07 -4.99
CA TYR A 46 -15.47 -1.06 -4.11
C TYR A 46 -15.29 -0.72 -2.62
N THR A 47 -14.27 0.08 -2.27
CA THR A 47 -14.09 0.58 -0.90
C THR A 47 -15.17 1.57 -0.48
N ILE A 48 -15.58 2.47 -1.38
CA ILE A 48 -16.69 3.41 -1.13
C ILE A 48 -18.01 2.65 -0.94
N ALA A 49 -18.30 1.67 -1.80
CA ALA A 49 -19.50 0.84 -1.67
C ALA A 49 -19.51 0.04 -0.35
N GLY A 50 -18.37 -0.51 0.05
CA GLY A 50 -18.19 -1.17 1.34
C GLY A 50 -18.48 -0.23 2.51
N ALA A 51 -17.99 1.01 2.45
CA ALA A 51 -18.21 2.01 3.49
C ALA A 51 -19.71 2.24 3.73
N PHE A 52 -20.48 2.52 2.66
CA PHE A 52 -21.92 2.70 2.76
C PHE A 52 -22.65 1.45 3.26
N MET A 53 -22.24 0.27 2.81
CA MET A 53 -22.81 -1.00 3.25
C MET A 53 -22.63 -1.22 4.76
N PHE A 54 -21.41 -1.00 5.30
CA PHE A 54 -21.15 -1.24 6.71
C PHE A 54 -21.78 -0.19 7.63
N ILE A 55 -21.84 1.08 7.22
CA ILE A 55 -22.65 2.10 7.91
C ILE A 55 -24.10 1.63 7.98
N PHE A 56 -24.67 1.19 6.85
CA PHE A 56 -26.06 0.77 6.83
C PHE A 56 -26.36 -0.42 7.75
N ILE A 57 -25.42 -1.38 7.83
CA ILE A 57 -25.60 -2.60 8.63
C ILE A 57 -25.33 -2.35 10.13
N GLU A 58 -24.27 -1.61 10.46
CA GLU A 58 -23.76 -1.50 11.82
C GLU A 58 -24.10 -0.17 12.52
N SER A 59 -24.49 0.88 11.81
CA SER A 59 -25.00 2.12 12.42
C SER A 59 -26.42 1.97 12.97
N ALA A 60 -27.02 0.78 12.90
CA ALA A 60 -28.31 0.50 13.51
C ALA A 60 -28.23 0.70 15.04
N PRO A 61 -29.10 1.53 15.66
CA PRO A 61 -29.04 1.90 17.07
C PRO A 61 -29.56 0.80 18.01
N GLY A 62 -29.03 -0.41 17.89
CA GLY A 62 -29.42 -1.54 18.73
C GLY A 62 -28.79 -1.43 20.13
N ASN A 63 -29.57 -1.00 21.13
CA ASN A 63 -29.27 -1.03 22.58
C ASN A 63 -28.00 -0.35 23.12
N SER A 64 -27.05 0.09 22.29
CA SER A 64 -25.79 0.71 22.74
C SER A 64 -26.03 1.93 23.64
N GLN A 65 -27.03 2.75 23.33
CA GLN A 65 -27.35 3.93 24.12
C GLN A 65 -27.83 3.57 25.53
N GLY A 66 -28.71 2.57 25.66
CA GLY A 66 -29.22 2.13 26.97
C GLY A 66 -28.13 1.56 27.86
N ILE A 67 -27.14 0.87 27.27
CA ILE A 67 -25.99 0.33 28.01
C ILE A 67 -25.03 1.44 28.45
N ILE A 68 -24.79 2.44 27.61
CA ILE A 68 -24.00 3.62 27.98
C ILE A 68 -24.65 4.36 29.14
N ASP A 69 -25.97 4.55 29.07
CA ASP A 69 -26.74 5.22 30.11
C ASP A 69 -26.73 4.40 31.42
N LEU A 70 -26.87 3.07 31.33
CA LEU A 70 -26.78 2.15 32.48
C LEU A 70 -25.42 2.21 33.19
N VAL A 71 -24.31 2.11 32.43
CA VAL A 71 -22.96 2.16 33.02
C VAL A 71 -22.68 3.55 33.59
N THR A 72 -23.15 4.60 32.92
CA THR A 72 -23.04 5.98 33.41
C THR A 72 -23.79 6.16 34.72
N ALA A 73 -25.02 5.64 34.83
CA ALA A 73 -25.81 5.67 36.06
C ALA A 73 -25.14 4.86 37.20
N ASN A 74 -24.56 3.69 36.88
CA ASN A 74 -23.86 2.90 37.90
C ASN A 74 -22.58 3.59 38.39
N ARG A 75 -21.88 4.30 37.49
CA ARG A 75 -20.72 5.13 37.83
C ARG A 75 -21.12 6.27 38.76
N THR A 76 -22.14 7.06 38.40
CA THR A 76 -22.61 8.18 39.24
C THR A 76 -23.14 7.70 40.59
N GLY A 77 -23.87 6.58 40.62
CA GLY A 77 -24.33 5.96 41.87
C GLY A 77 -23.18 5.47 42.75
N THR A 78 -22.10 4.94 42.16
CA THR A 78 -20.90 4.54 42.93
C THR A 78 -20.19 5.74 43.51
N VAL A 79 -20.04 6.83 42.74
CA VAL A 79 -19.47 8.08 43.24
C VAL A 79 -20.28 8.64 44.41
N ALA A 80 -21.61 8.64 44.32
CA ALA A 80 -22.47 9.09 45.41
C ALA A 80 -22.28 8.25 46.69
N ARG A 81 -22.26 6.91 46.58
CA ARG A 81 -22.00 6.01 47.71
C ARG A 81 -20.63 6.25 48.36
N LEU A 82 -19.59 6.48 47.56
CA LEU A 82 -18.25 6.78 48.05
C LEU A 82 -18.21 8.13 48.79
N TRP A 83 -18.97 9.13 48.30
CA TRP A 83 -19.11 10.42 48.98
C TRP A 83 -19.82 10.25 50.32
N ASP A 84 -20.95 9.53 50.37
CA ASP A 84 -21.70 9.28 51.59
C ASP A 84 -20.86 8.55 52.66
N LEU A 85 -20.06 7.57 52.24
CA LEU A 85 -19.11 6.86 53.11
C LEU A 85 -18.04 7.79 53.71
N THR A 86 -17.65 8.83 52.96
CA THR A 86 -16.56 9.75 53.34
C THR A 86 -17.04 10.96 54.13
N CYS A 87 -18.23 11.50 53.81
CA CYS A 87 -18.74 12.74 54.42
C CYS A 87 -19.21 12.56 55.86
N CYS A 88 -19.71 11.36 56.17
CA CYS A 88 -20.74 11.22 57.18
C CYS A 88 -20.40 10.17 58.26
N SER A 89 -19.19 9.60 58.20
CA SER A 89 -18.74 8.54 59.11
C SER A 89 -17.31 8.78 59.60
N THR A 90 -17.06 8.52 60.89
CA THR A 90 -15.71 8.52 61.49
C THR A 90 -15.11 7.12 61.35
N TYR A 91 -14.41 6.86 60.25
CA TYR A 91 -13.75 5.58 59.99
C TYR A 91 -12.27 5.60 60.38
N TYR A 92 -11.74 4.46 60.83
CA TYR A 92 -10.31 4.18 60.74
C TYR A 92 -9.93 3.92 59.28
N GLU A 93 -8.71 4.29 58.88
CA GLU A 93 -8.29 4.24 57.48
C GLU A 93 -8.46 2.86 56.85
N ASP A 94 -8.17 1.79 57.59
CA ASP A 94 -8.24 0.40 57.10
C ASP A 94 -9.67 -0.06 56.81
N ASP A 95 -10.62 0.30 57.67
CA ASP A 95 -12.04 -0.04 57.49
C ASP A 95 -12.63 0.72 56.30
N TRP A 96 -12.28 2.00 56.16
CA TRP A 96 -12.68 2.81 55.01
C TRP A 96 -12.12 2.26 53.70
N ARG A 97 -10.83 1.90 53.68
CA ARG A 97 -10.19 1.30 52.49
C ARG A 97 -10.90 0.02 52.06
N THR A 98 -11.29 -0.82 53.03
CA THR A 98 -11.97 -2.10 52.76
C THR A 98 -13.35 -1.88 52.12
N GLU A 99 -14.14 -0.95 52.66
CA GLU A 99 -15.47 -0.62 52.12
C GLU A 99 -15.40 0.04 50.73
N VAL A 100 -14.47 0.98 50.53
CA VAL A 100 -14.25 1.59 49.22
C VAL A 100 -13.85 0.55 48.19
N GLN A 101 -12.94 -0.36 48.53
CA GLN A 101 -12.55 -1.46 47.63
C GLN A 101 -13.73 -2.36 47.29
N MET A 102 -14.65 -2.62 48.22
CA MET A 102 -15.85 -3.41 47.95
C MET A 102 -16.76 -2.73 46.91
N HIS A 103 -17.03 -1.43 47.07
CA HIS A 103 -17.81 -0.66 46.10
C HIS A 103 -17.15 -0.55 44.74
N LEU A 104 -15.82 -0.33 44.69
CA LEU A 104 -15.07 -0.29 43.44
C LEU A 104 -15.05 -1.65 42.73
N ARG A 105 -14.88 -2.76 43.47
CA ARG A 105 -14.96 -4.11 42.89
C ARG A 105 -16.35 -4.38 42.31
N SER A 106 -17.40 -3.99 43.02
CA SER A 106 -18.77 -4.12 42.51
C SER A 106 -18.96 -3.34 41.21
N PHE A 107 -18.53 -2.06 41.16
CA PHE A 107 -18.58 -1.28 39.92
C PHE A 107 -17.78 -1.93 38.79
N GLN A 108 -16.56 -2.39 39.08
CA GLN A 108 -15.71 -3.09 38.10
C GLN A 108 -16.40 -4.34 37.54
N SER A 109 -17.06 -5.15 38.37
CA SER A 109 -17.81 -6.33 37.92
C SER A 109 -18.93 -5.96 36.94
N HIS A 110 -19.71 -4.90 37.24
CA HIS A 110 -20.77 -4.43 36.33
C HIS A 110 -20.22 -3.89 35.01
N VAL A 111 -19.07 -3.19 35.04
CA VAL A 111 -18.41 -2.72 33.81
C VAL A 111 -17.91 -3.91 32.98
N ILE A 112 -17.29 -4.91 33.60
CA ILE A 112 -16.83 -6.12 32.91
C ILE A 112 -18.02 -6.86 32.27
N GLU A 113 -19.13 -6.97 32.99
CA GLU A 113 -20.36 -7.57 32.47
C GLU A 113 -20.93 -6.78 31.28
N ALA A 114 -20.96 -5.45 31.39
CA ALA A 114 -21.37 -4.57 30.30
C ALA A 114 -20.47 -4.73 29.06
N VAL A 115 -19.15 -4.83 29.25
CA VAL A 115 -18.18 -5.03 28.15
C VAL A 115 -18.39 -6.39 27.50
N ARG A 116 -18.51 -7.46 28.31
CA ARG A 116 -18.54 -8.84 27.83
C ARG A 116 -19.87 -9.22 27.18
N ASN A 117 -20.99 -8.85 27.80
CA ASN A 117 -22.32 -9.30 27.40
C ASN A 117 -23.05 -8.28 26.52
N PHE A 118 -22.72 -7.00 26.68
CA PHE A 118 -23.45 -5.90 26.04
C PHE A 118 -22.57 -5.01 25.16
N SER A 119 -21.31 -5.42 24.91
CA SER A 119 -20.35 -4.69 24.07
C SER A 119 -20.17 -3.22 24.48
N TYR A 120 -20.17 -2.93 25.79
CA TYR A 120 -19.84 -1.60 26.29
C TYR A 120 -18.37 -1.26 26.04
N GLU A 121 -18.10 -0.07 25.49
CA GLU A 121 -16.77 0.31 25.01
C GLU A 121 -16.21 1.56 25.71
N GLY A 122 -16.83 2.00 26.81
CA GLY A 122 -16.31 3.13 27.61
C GLY A 122 -16.47 4.52 26.97
N ALA A 123 -17.10 4.61 25.79
CA ALA A 123 -17.23 5.86 25.04
C ALA A 123 -18.41 6.70 25.51
N SER A 124 -18.20 8.03 25.57
CA SER A 124 -19.27 9.03 25.62
C SER A 124 -20.11 8.98 24.35
N LYS A 125 -21.30 9.59 24.40
CA LYS A 125 -22.32 9.70 23.33
C LYS A 125 -21.81 10.23 21.97
N GLU A 126 -20.55 10.64 21.87
CA GLU A 126 -19.98 11.40 20.75
C GLU A 126 -19.04 10.59 19.84
N MET A 127 -18.71 9.33 20.18
CA MET A 127 -17.81 8.50 19.36
C MET A 127 -18.62 7.50 18.51
N GLU A 128 -19.26 7.98 17.46
CA GLU A 128 -19.86 7.10 16.43
C GLU A 128 -18.73 6.35 15.69
N ARG A 129 -18.56 5.05 15.96
CA ARG A 129 -17.50 4.23 15.32
C ARG A 129 -17.74 4.01 13.83
N TRP A 130 -19.00 3.98 13.40
CA TRP A 130 -19.42 3.74 12.03
C TRP A 130 -19.77 5.03 11.28
N THR A 131 -18.85 6.00 11.29
CA THR A 131 -18.90 7.13 10.36
C THR A 131 -18.51 6.70 8.95
N PHE A 132 -18.77 7.55 7.95
CA PHE A 132 -18.32 7.30 6.57
C PHE A 132 -16.81 7.03 6.50
N SER A 133 -16.01 7.85 7.19
CA SER A 133 -14.56 7.70 7.22
C SER A 133 -14.11 6.42 7.94
N GLY A 134 -14.68 6.11 9.10
CA GLY A 134 -14.38 4.88 9.83
C GLY A 134 -14.72 3.62 9.04
N SER A 135 -15.88 3.63 8.36
CA SER A 135 -16.36 2.52 7.54
C SER A 135 -15.57 2.36 6.24
N PHE A 136 -15.08 3.47 5.68
CA PHE A 136 -14.20 3.46 4.53
C PHE A 136 -12.82 2.88 4.86
N LEU A 137 -12.23 3.32 5.97
CA LEU A 137 -10.95 2.77 6.45
C LEU A 137 -11.09 1.29 6.82
N TYR A 138 -12.20 0.91 7.46
CA TYR A 138 -12.53 -0.49 7.72
C TYR A 138 -12.59 -1.30 6.41
N SER A 139 -13.36 -0.84 5.42
CA SER A 139 -13.50 -1.50 4.11
C SER A 139 -12.15 -1.66 3.40
N LEU A 140 -11.31 -0.61 3.41
CA LEU A 140 -9.96 -0.68 2.88
C LEU A 140 -9.11 -1.70 3.66
N SER A 141 -9.15 -1.68 5.00
CA SER A 141 -8.37 -2.60 5.85
C SER A 141 -8.73 -4.08 5.63
N VAL A 142 -10.00 -4.38 5.30
CA VAL A 142 -10.46 -5.73 4.99
C VAL A 142 -9.89 -6.22 3.65
N ILE A 143 -10.00 -5.41 2.59
CA ILE A 143 -9.50 -5.84 1.27
C ILE A 143 -7.97 -5.85 1.17
N THR A 144 -7.30 -4.99 1.95
CA THR A 144 -5.84 -4.89 2.03
C THR A 144 -5.21 -5.85 3.03
N THR A 145 -6.04 -6.62 3.74
CA THR A 145 -5.63 -7.56 4.79
C THR A 145 -4.80 -6.92 5.91
N ILE A 146 -4.96 -5.62 6.15
CA ILE A 146 -4.32 -4.92 7.27
C ILE A 146 -5.04 -5.28 8.57
N GLY A 147 -6.37 -5.15 8.59
CA GLY A 147 -7.21 -5.58 9.71
C GLY A 147 -6.87 -4.97 11.08
N TYR A 148 -6.84 -3.65 11.21
CA TYR A 148 -6.52 -2.93 12.47
C TYR A 148 -7.28 -3.43 13.72
N GLY A 149 -8.49 -3.97 13.57
CA GLY A 149 -9.26 -4.53 14.69
C GLY A 149 -9.84 -3.49 15.67
N ASN A 150 -9.57 -2.20 15.46
CA ASN A 150 -10.15 -1.10 16.22
C ASN A 150 -11.65 -0.88 15.92
N VAL A 151 -12.08 -1.20 14.71
CA VAL A 151 -13.47 -1.23 14.25
C VAL A 151 -13.75 -2.61 13.67
N THR A 152 -14.74 -3.31 14.24
CA THR A 152 -15.14 -4.65 13.79
C THR A 152 -16.65 -4.80 13.85
N PRO A 153 -17.28 -5.48 12.89
CA PRO A 153 -18.71 -5.72 12.88
C PRO A 153 -19.11 -6.58 14.07
N ARG A 154 -20.13 -6.13 14.80
CA ARG A 154 -20.65 -6.86 15.95
C ARG A 154 -21.86 -7.69 15.56
N THR A 155 -22.66 -7.19 14.61
CA THR A 155 -23.89 -7.88 14.20
C THR A 155 -23.55 -9.16 13.43
N LEU A 156 -24.46 -10.15 13.50
CA LEU A 156 -24.34 -11.37 12.70
C LEU A 156 -24.29 -11.02 11.20
N LEU A 157 -25.14 -10.06 10.78
CA LEU A 157 -25.21 -9.61 9.41
C LEU A 157 -23.91 -8.94 8.95
N GLY A 158 -23.31 -8.08 9.78
CA GLY A 158 -22.05 -7.40 9.47
C GLY A 158 -20.86 -8.36 9.39
N LYS A 159 -20.84 -9.40 10.25
CA LYS A 159 -19.84 -10.48 10.17
C LYS A 159 -19.98 -11.28 8.87
N LEU A 160 -21.19 -11.69 8.50
CA LEU A 160 -21.46 -12.37 7.23
C LEU A 160 -21.12 -11.48 6.03
N ALA A 161 -21.51 -10.21 6.07
CA ALA A 161 -21.20 -9.23 5.03
C ALA A 161 -19.68 -9.06 4.87
N THR A 162 -18.92 -9.04 5.97
CA THR A 162 -17.46 -8.95 5.93
C THR A 162 -16.83 -10.17 5.25
N ILE A 163 -17.31 -11.37 5.54
CA ILE A 163 -16.82 -12.60 4.88
C ILE A 163 -17.04 -12.51 3.36
N LEU A 164 -18.27 -12.18 2.94
CA LEU A 164 -18.61 -12.05 1.52
C LEU A 164 -17.82 -10.93 0.82
N TYR A 165 -17.65 -9.80 1.52
CA TYR A 165 -16.87 -8.66 1.04
C TYR A 165 -15.39 -9.03 0.87
N ALA A 166 -14.79 -9.75 1.82
CA ALA A 166 -13.40 -10.15 1.75
C ALA A 166 -13.14 -11.17 0.62
N ILE A 167 -14.07 -12.10 0.35
CA ILE A 167 -13.96 -13.10 -0.74
C ILE A 167 -13.80 -12.43 -2.10
N VAL A 168 -14.51 -11.33 -2.35
CA VAL A 168 -14.44 -10.60 -3.63
C VAL A 168 -13.34 -9.54 -3.60
N GLY A 169 -13.18 -8.85 -2.47
CA GLY A 169 -12.26 -7.74 -2.31
C GLY A 169 -10.79 -8.14 -2.32
N MET A 170 -10.40 -9.24 -1.68
CA MET A 170 -8.99 -9.67 -1.61
C MET A 170 -8.43 -10.03 -3.00
N PRO A 171 -9.09 -10.85 -3.84
CA PRO A 171 -8.61 -11.12 -5.20
C PRO A 171 -8.53 -9.85 -6.06
N LEU A 172 -9.52 -8.97 -5.93
CA LEU A 172 -9.53 -7.68 -6.63
C LEU A 172 -8.33 -6.81 -6.22
N PHE A 173 -8.02 -6.76 -4.92
CA PHE A 173 -6.89 -5.99 -4.40
C PHE A 173 -5.55 -6.60 -4.83
N LEU A 174 -5.41 -7.93 -4.86
CA LEU A 174 -4.22 -8.60 -5.39
C LEU A 174 -3.99 -8.29 -6.87
N LEU A 175 -5.07 -8.24 -7.67
CA LEU A 175 -5.01 -7.85 -9.07
C LEU A 175 -4.56 -6.39 -9.23
N TYR A 176 -5.03 -5.49 -8.35
CA TYR A 176 -4.54 -4.13 -8.26
C TYR A 176 -3.04 -4.07 -7.96
N LEU A 177 -2.56 -4.80 -6.94
CA LEU A 177 -1.15 -4.81 -6.58
C LEU A 177 -0.25 -5.34 -7.70
N SER A 178 -0.66 -6.42 -8.37
CA SER A 178 0.09 -6.99 -9.48
C SER A 178 0.23 -5.99 -10.63
N ASN A 179 -0.87 -5.34 -11.02
CA ASN A 179 -0.83 -4.44 -12.17
C ASN A 179 -0.10 -3.13 -11.87
N ILE A 180 -0.45 -2.46 -10.75
CA ILE A 180 0.19 -1.20 -10.38
C ILE A 180 1.66 -1.42 -10.01
N GLY A 181 1.99 -2.49 -9.30
CA GLY A 181 3.37 -2.85 -8.96
C GLY A 181 4.25 -3.02 -10.21
N ASP A 182 3.73 -3.67 -11.25
CA ASP A 182 4.45 -3.85 -12.52
C ASP A 182 4.64 -2.55 -13.30
N ILE A 183 3.61 -1.69 -13.33
CA ILE A 183 3.69 -0.37 -13.98
C ILE A 183 4.71 0.51 -13.27
N LEU A 184 4.66 0.55 -11.93
CA LEU A 184 5.60 1.29 -11.12
C LEU A 184 7.02 0.73 -11.31
N ALA A 185 7.21 -0.59 -11.36
CA ALA A 185 8.52 -1.20 -11.55
C ALA A 185 9.13 -0.85 -12.92
N LYS A 186 8.32 -0.89 -14.00
CA LYS A 186 8.75 -0.48 -15.34
C LYS A 186 9.11 1.01 -15.39
N SER A 187 8.25 1.84 -14.81
CA SER A 187 8.47 3.29 -14.71
C SER A 187 9.74 3.60 -13.93
N PHE A 188 9.95 2.89 -12.82
CA PHE A 188 11.12 3.03 -11.98
C PHE A 188 12.41 2.61 -12.69
N LYS A 189 12.42 1.46 -13.37
CA LYS A 189 13.57 1.04 -14.20
C LYS A 189 13.88 2.06 -15.29
N TRP A 190 12.85 2.62 -15.93
CA TRP A 190 13.03 3.66 -16.93
C TRP A 190 13.62 4.95 -16.34
N ILE A 191 13.11 5.43 -15.19
CA ILE A 191 13.65 6.59 -14.47
C ILE A 191 15.10 6.32 -14.04
N TYR A 192 15.37 5.16 -13.43
CA TYR A 192 16.68 4.75 -12.99
C TYR A 192 17.66 4.67 -14.16
N ALA A 193 17.27 4.07 -15.28
CA ALA A 193 18.07 4.03 -16.50
C ALA A 193 18.37 5.46 -16.98
N LYS A 194 17.39 6.36 -16.99
CA LYS A 194 17.60 7.75 -17.42
C LYS A 194 18.52 8.54 -16.49
N CYS A 195 18.40 8.36 -15.17
CA CYS A 195 19.25 9.00 -14.16
C CYS A 195 20.68 8.42 -14.15
N CYS A 196 20.83 7.10 -14.24
CA CYS A 196 22.13 6.41 -14.24
C CYS A 196 22.82 6.35 -15.60
N LEU A 197 22.11 6.62 -16.72
CA LEU A 197 22.69 6.87 -18.05
C LEU A 197 22.80 8.37 -18.37
N CYS A 198 22.74 9.26 -17.36
CA CYS A 198 23.08 10.67 -17.54
C CYS A 198 24.49 10.83 -18.15
N ARG A 199 24.76 11.98 -18.80
CA ARG A 199 26.02 12.25 -19.54
C ARG A 199 27.28 11.87 -18.75
N SER A 200 27.28 12.05 -17.44
CA SER A 200 28.40 11.75 -16.53
C SER A 200 28.70 10.25 -16.38
N CYS A 201 27.68 9.38 -16.36
CA CYS A 201 27.87 7.93 -16.28
C CYS A 201 28.18 7.27 -17.63
N LYS A 202 27.68 7.82 -18.76
CA LYS A 202 28.12 7.39 -20.11
C LYS A 202 29.63 7.60 -20.30
N LYS A 203 30.18 8.72 -19.83
CA LYS A 203 31.63 9.00 -19.85
C LYS A 203 32.40 7.97 -19.00
N ARG A 204 31.92 7.65 -17.80
CA ARG A 204 32.54 6.65 -16.91
C ARG A 204 32.49 5.22 -17.47
N ARG A 205 31.36 4.81 -18.07
CA ARG A 205 31.20 3.50 -18.72
C ARG A 205 32.03 3.38 -20.01
N LYS A 206 32.04 4.40 -20.88
CA LYS A 206 32.95 4.44 -22.05
C LYS A 206 34.41 4.37 -21.62
N ARG A 207 34.80 5.07 -20.55
CA ARG A 207 36.17 5.06 -20.00
C ARG A 207 36.55 3.68 -19.44
N MET A 208 35.65 3.00 -18.73
CA MET A 208 35.89 1.62 -18.27
C MET A 208 36.00 0.62 -19.42
N LEU A 209 35.09 0.67 -20.41
CA LEU A 209 35.14 -0.23 -21.57
C LEU A 209 36.35 0.04 -22.47
N ALA A 210 36.82 1.29 -22.53
CA ALA A 210 38.07 1.65 -23.22
C ALA A 210 39.29 1.09 -22.48
N LEU A 211 39.33 1.15 -21.14
CA LEU A 211 40.40 0.53 -20.35
C LEU A 211 40.41 -0.99 -20.51
N GLN A 212 39.26 -1.65 -20.44
CA GLN A 212 39.16 -3.10 -20.67
C GLN A 212 39.65 -3.50 -22.07
N ARG A 213 39.21 -2.80 -23.13
CA ARG A 213 39.74 -3.04 -24.48
C ARG A 213 41.24 -2.83 -24.57
N LYS A 214 41.77 -1.82 -23.88
CA LYS A 214 43.21 -1.53 -23.86
C LYS A 214 44.00 -2.62 -23.13
N GLU A 215 43.45 -3.20 -22.07
CA GLU A 215 44.05 -4.36 -21.39
C GLU A 215 43.96 -5.63 -22.23
N GLN A 216 42.83 -5.86 -22.89
CA GLN A 216 42.61 -7.01 -23.77
C GLN A 216 43.57 -6.97 -24.98
N TRP A 217 43.69 -5.81 -25.61
CA TRP A 217 44.66 -5.59 -26.69
C TRP A 217 46.12 -5.73 -26.21
N LYS A 218 46.45 -5.29 -24.99
CA LYS A 218 47.78 -5.53 -24.38
C LYS A 218 48.06 -7.00 -24.10
N MET A 219 47.04 -7.80 -23.80
CA MET A 219 47.18 -9.26 -23.64
C MET A 219 47.39 -9.92 -25.00
N ASP A 220 46.54 -9.63 -25.99
CA ASP A 220 46.66 -10.15 -27.36
C ASP A 220 48.00 -9.77 -28.00
N MET A 221 48.46 -8.53 -27.80
CA MET A 221 49.76 -8.04 -28.29
C MET A 221 50.94 -8.74 -27.59
N ARG A 222 50.81 -9.09 -26.31
CA ARG A 222 51.83 -9.87 -25.59
C ARG A 222 51.90 -11.30 -26.13
N ASP A 223 50.76 -11.93 -26.37
CA ASP A 223 50.69 -13.26 -26.97
C ASP A 223 51.27 -13.25 -28.38
N LEU A 224 50.97 -12.23 -29.19
CA LEU A 224 51.54 -12.07 -30.53
C LEU A 224 53.07 -11.88 -30.49
N LYS A 225 53.59 -11.07 -29.55
CA LYS A 225 55.05 -10.90 -29.38
C LYS A 225 55.75 -12.19 -28.94
N LEU A 226 55.11 -12.98 -28.07
CA LEU A 226 55.65 -14.28 -27.64
C LEU A 226 55.70 -15.28 -28.80
N ASN A 227 54.72 -15.22 -29.70
CA ASN A 227 54.56 -16.20 -30.78
C ASN A 227 55.33 -15.83 -32.07
N THR A 228 55.64 -14.53 -32.28
CA THR A 228 56.19 -14.06 -33.57
C THR A 228 57.66 -13.65 -33.51
N GLY A 229 58.25 -13.37 -32.34
CA GLY A 229 59.69 -13.14 -32.22
C GLY A 229 60.25 -11.95 -33.03
N VAL A 230 59.44 -10.94 -33.36
CA VAL A 230 59.86 -9.78 -34.18
C VAL A 230 59.99 -8.51 -33.33
N LEU A 231 61.16 -7.88 -33.41
CA LEU A 231 61.39 -6.48 -33.06
C LEU A 231 61.10 -5.63 -34.29
N THR A 232 60.04 -4.84 -34.27
CA THR A 232 59.87 -3.74 -35.24
C THR A 232 59.35 -2.50 -34.55
N GLU A 233 60.15 -1.43 -34.71
CA GLU A 233 59.76 -0.03 -34.59
C GLU A 233 58.87 0.32 -35.78
N GLY A 234 57.80 1.08 -35.55
CA GLY A 234 56.88 1.50 -36.61
C GLY A 234 55.81 2.45 -36.09
N GLU A 235 55.70 3.59 -36.77
CA GLU A 235 54.99 4.82 -36.43
C GLU A 235 53.47 4.65 -36.24
N GLU A 236 52.90 5.40 -35.27
CA GLU A 236 51.46 5.60 -35.14
C GLU A 236 50.99 6.65 -36.17
N SER A 237 50.27 6.20 -37.20
CA SER A 237 49.42 7.05 -38.03
C SER A 237 48.04 7.20 -37.39
N ASP A 238 47.69 8.43 -37.03
CA ASP A 238 46.33 8.83 -36.65
C ASP A 238 45.39 8.68 -37.85
N ASP A 239 44.35 7.84 -37.72
CA ASP A 239 43.14 8.05 -38.52
C ASP A 239 41.84 7.55 -37.87
N GLU A 240 40.81 8.34 -38.19
CA GLU A 240 39.39 8.05 -38.29
C GLU A 240 38.47 8.00 -37.06
N GLY A 241 37.62 9.03 -37.02
CA GLY A 241 36.22 8.81 -37.33
C GLY A 241 35.32 8.47 -36.14
N THR A 242 34.81 9.49 -35.46
CA THR A 242 33.60 9.33 -34.64
C THR A 242 32.39 9.91 -35.35
N THR A 243 31.70 9.03 -36.06
CA THR A 243 30.31 9.18 -36.48
C THR A 243 29.43 9.36 -35.25
N ASP A 244 28.79 10.52 -35.13
CA ASP A 244 27.80 10.84 -34.10
C ASP A 244 26.48 10.12 -34.41
N GLY A 245 26.48 8.82 -34.14
CA GLY A 245 25.27 8.00 -34.11
C GLY A 245 24.51 8.26 -32.81
N SER A 246 23.59 9.22 -32.82
CA SER A 246 22.54 9.34 -31.80
C SER A 246 21.63 8.10 -31.87
N SER A 247 22.07 6.98 -31.28
CA SER A 247 21.24 5.80 -31.06
C SER A 247 20.14 6.18 -30.07
N SER A 248 18.93 6.41 -30.59
CA SER A 248 17.69 6.37 -29.84
C SER A 248 17.66 5.04 -29.08
N LEU A 249 17.88 5.09 -27.77
CA LEU A 249 17.77 3.94 -26.88
C LEU A 249 16.35 3.39 -27.02
N SER A 250 16.24 2.19 -27.60
CA SER A 250 14.97 1.51 -27.77
C SER A 250 14.39 1.21 -26.39
N PHE A 251 13.07 1.35 -26.23
CA PHE A 251 12.35 1.08 -24.98
C PHE A 251 12.66 -0.33 -24.41
N ASN A 252 12.99 -1.27 -25.30
CA ASN A 252 13.29 -2.66 -24.94
C ASN A 252 14.62 -2.84 -24.20
N ASP A 253 15.65 -2.02 -24.47
CA ASP A 253 16.97 -2.14 -23.80
C ASP A 253 16.97 -1.66 -22.33
N THR A 254 15.92 -0.94 -21.91
CA THR A 254 15.80 -0.48 -20.51
C THR A 254 15.27 -1.55 -19.55
N GLN A 255 14.77 -2.67 -20.08
CA GLN A 255 14.12 -3.72 -19.30
C GLN A 255 15.12 -4.66 -18.60
N GLU A 256 16.37 -4.72 -19.07
CA GLU A 256 17.46 -5.52 -18.51
C GLU A 256 18.21 -4.86 -17.34
N VAL A 257 17.89 -3.60 -17.00
CA VAL A 257 18.57 -2.93 -15.89
C VAL A 257 18.07 -3.50 -14.56
N THR A 258 18.94 -4.27 -13.90
CA THR A 258 18.70 -4.77 -12.55
C THR A 258 18.86 -3.63 -11.55
N VAL A 259 17.84 -3.45 -10.71
CA VAL A 259 17.82 -2.44 -9.66
C VAL A 259 18.35 -3.09 -8.39
N PRO A 260 19.37 -2.51 -7.72
CA PRO A 260 19.91 -3.10 -6.50
C PRO A 260 18.87 -3.04 -5.36
N ILE A 261 18.83 -4.10 -4.55
CA ILE A 261 17.92 -4.22 -3.39
C ILE A 261 18.08 -3.04 -2.42
N SER A 262 19.30 -2.52 -2.24
CA SER A 262 19.58 -1.35 -1.39
C SER A 262 18.82 -0.10 -1.82
N LEU A 263 18.60 0.10 -3.12
CA LEU A 263 17.83 1.23 -3.64
C LEU A 263 16.34 1.07 -3.33
N CYS A 264 15.81 -0.16 -3.46
CA CYS A 264 14.42 -0.45 -3.10
C CYS A 264 14.17 -0.22 -1.60
N LEU A 265 15.08 -0.68 -0.75
CA LEU A 265 15.01 -0.44 0.70
C LEU A 265 15.07 1.05 1.05
N THR A 266 15.95 1.80 0.38
CA THR A 266 16.05 3.26 0.59
C THR A 266 14.75 3.98 0.24
N ILE A 267 14.08 3.57 -0.84
CA ILE A 267 12.78 4.14 -1.24
C ILE A 267 11.70 3.81 -0.22
N MET A 268 11.66 2.57 0.28
CA MET A 268 10.71 2.19 1.34
C MET A 268 10.92 3.02 2.61
N VAL A 269 12.17 3.15 3.07
CA VAL A 269 12.50 3.97 4.25
C VAL A 269 12.15 5.45 4.02
N GLY A 270 12.39 5.97 2.81
CA GLY A 270 12.00 7.33 2.44
C GLY A 270 10.48 7.52 2.44
N TYR A 271 9.73 6.55 1.94
CA TYR A 271 8.27 6.59 1.92
C TYR A 271 7.65 6.52 3.33
N ILE A 272 8.20 5.67 4.19
CA ILE A 272 7.81 5.58 5.61
C ILE A 272 8.14 6.87 6.34
N SER A 273 9.36 7.39 6.18
CA SER A 273 9.77 8.67 6.78
C SER A 273 8.90 9.84 6.30
N GLY A 274 8.55 9.87 5.01
CA GLY A 274 7.65 10.88 4.45
C GLY A 274 6.23 10.79 5.04
N GLY A 275 5.71 9.58 5.21
CA GLY A 275 4.45 9.34 5.92
C GLY A 275 4.51 9.77 7.38
N ALA A 276 5.61 9.47 8.08
CA ALA A 276 5.80 9.88 9.47
C ALA A 276 5.71 11.40 9.66
N VAL A 277 6.34 12.18 8.76
CA VAL A 277 6.23 13.65 8.78
C VAL A 277 4.81 14.12 8.47
N LEU A 278 4.11 13.44 7.55
CA LEU A 278 2.73 13.76 7.20
C LEU A 278 1.78 13.57 8.39
N PHE A 279 1.81 12.38 9.02
CA PHE A 279 0.94 12.05 10.15
C PHE A 279 1.33 12.78 11.42
N SER A 280 2.63 13.05 11.64
CA SER A 280 3.08 13.88 12.77
C SER A 280 2.47 15.29 12.73
N LYS A 281 2.31 15.87 11.53
CA LYS A 281 1.69 17.20 11.36
C LYS A 281 0.17 17.22 11.45
N TRP A 282 -0.51 16.09 11.23
CA TRP A 282 -1.97 16.07 11.16
C TRP A 282 -2.63 15.46 12.39
N GLU A 283 -1.99 14.48 13.00
CA GLU A 283 -2.53 13.73 14.14
C GLU A 283 -1.81 14.07 15.45
N ASP A 284 -0.91 15.06 15.42
CA ASP A 284 -0.03 15.45 16.54
C ASP A 284 0.73 14.24 17.12
N TRP A 285 1.21 13.38 16.23
CA TRP A 285 2.02 12.21 16.59
C TRP A 285 3.51 12.57 16.63
N GLU A 286 4.26 11.89 17.49
CA GLU A 286 5.72 11.94 17.38
C GLU A 286 6.18 11.31 16.07
N PHE A 287 7.35 11.71 15.58
CA PHE A 287 7.90 11.16 14.34
C PHE A 287 8.04 9.63 14.40
N PHE A 288 8.45 9.09 15.56
CA PHE A 288 8.58 7.65 15.75
C PHE A 288 7.22 6.94 15.70
N ASP A 289 6.21 7.46 16.38
CA ASP A 289 4.83 6.94 16.33
C ASP A 289 4.27 6.95 14.90
N GLY A 290 4.47 8.06 14.17
CA GLY A 290 4.08 8.16 12.76
C GLY A 290 4.81 7.15 11.87
N SER A 291 6.11 6.96 12.08
CA SER A 291 6.90 5.97 11.33
C SER A 291 6.49 4.53 11.65
N TYR A 292 6.18 4.25 12.92
CA TYR A 292 5.68 2.97 13.40
C TYR A 292 4.33 2.67 12.76
N PHE A 293 3.38 3.60 12.80
CA PHE A 293 2.09 3.51 12.12
C PHE A 293 2.26 3.20 10.62
N CYS A 294 3.11 3.96 9.91
CA CYS A 294 3.34 3.73 8.50
C CYS A 294 3.89 2.32 8.24
N PHE A 295 4.86 1.86 9.04
CA PHE A 295 5.45 0.54 8.88
C PHE A 295 4.43 -0.58 9.13
N ILE A 296 3.75 -0.60 10.28
CA ILE A 296 2.79 -1.67 10.63
C ILE A 296 1.60 -1.74 9.67
N SER A 297 1.20 -0.61 9.10
CA SER A 297 0.09 -0.53 8.16
C SER A 297 0.49 -1.05 6.79
N LEU A 298 1.64 -0.60 6.29
CA LEU A 298 2.14 -1.00 4.97
C LEU A 298 2.66 -2.44 4.94
N SER A 299 3.15 -2.96 6.06
CA SER A 299 3.51 -4.37 6.20
C SER A 299 2.31 -5.29 6.47
N THR A 300 1.08 -4.74 6.47
CA THR A 300 -0.17 -5.44 6.76
C THR A 300 -0.16 -6.21 8.09
N ILE A 301 0.54 -5.67 9.11
CA ILE A 301 0.50 -6.23 10.48
C ILE A 301 -0.74 -5.70 11.21
N GLY A 302 -0.98 -4.38 11.12
CA GLY A 302 -2.22 -3.75 11.55
C GLY A 302 -2.60 -3.97 13.02
N PHE A 303 -1.74 -3.60 13.98
CA PHE A 303 -2.09 -3.69 15.41
C PHE A 303 -3.28 -2.82 15.83
N GLY A 304 -3.52 -1.70 15.12
CA GLY A 304 -4.65 -0.80 15.37
C GLY A 304 -4.56 0.04 16.64
N ASP A 305 -3.38 0.06 17.25
CA ASP A 305 -3.00 0.94 18.36
C ASP A 305 -2.89 2.41 17.92
N PHE A 306 -2.35 2.66 16.72
CA PHE A 306 -2.37 3.95 16.05
C PHE A 306 -3.26 3.90 14.82
N VAL A 307 -4.28 4.75 14.79
CA VAL A 307 -5.14 4.95 13.62
C VAL A 307 -5.51 6.43 13.53
N PRO A 308 -5.35 7.07 12.36
CA PRO A 308 -5.68 8.48 12.19
C PRO A 308 -7.16 8.75 12.51
N GLY A 309 -7.45 9.97 12.97
CA GLY A 309 -8.77 10.43 13.36
C GLY A 309 -9.34 9.83 14.64
N SER A 310 -8.49 9.26 15.49
CA SER A 310 -8.83 8.79 16.84
C SER A 310 -8.83 9.88 17.92
N LYS A 311 -8.15 11.02 17.69
CA LYS A 311 -7.83 12.02 18.74
C LYS A 311 -8.69 13.30 18.79
N ILE A 312 -9.76 13.47 18.01
CA ILE A 312 -10.45 14.78 17.93
C ILE A 312 -11.96 14.70 18.25
N THR A 313 -12.30 14.63 19.54
CA THR A 313 -13.66 14.85 20.09
C THR A 313 -13.73 16.15 20.93
N GLY A 314 -13.02 17.21 20.53
CA GLY A 314 -12.88 18.42 21.35
C GLY A 314 -13.29 19.77 20.74
N THR A 315 -13.49 19.90 19.43
CA THR A 315 -13.76 21.22 18.82
C THR A 315 -14.75 21.12 17.67
N ALA A 316 -15.95 21.67 17.90
CA ALA A 316 -17.13 21.70 17.04
C ALA A 316 -16.97 22.40 15.66
N ASN A 317 -15.75 22.75 15.24
CA ASN A 317 -15.45 23.45 13.97
C ASN A 317 -14.67 22.60 12.93
N GLY A 318 -14.42 21.30 13.20
CA GLY A 318 -13.41 20.49 12.48
C GLY A 318 -13.89 19.37 11.54
N SER A 319 -15.19 19.26 11.22
CA SER A 319 -15.69 18.12 10.41
C SER A 319 -15.00 17.95 9.04
N GLY A 320 -14.52 19.05 8.44
CA GLY A 320 -13.79 19.01 7.17
C GLY A 320 -12.34 18.51 7.26
N SER A 321 -11.59 18.85 8.32
CA SER A 321 -10.19 18.40 8.48
C SER A 321 -10.11 16.90 8.76
N ILE A 322 -11.11 16.37 9.46
CA ILE A 322 -11.26 14.95 9.75
C ILE A 322 -11.40 14.16 8.44
N GLN A 323 -12.35 14.53 7.57
CA GLN A 323 -12.57 13.83 6.29
C GLN A 323 -11.32 13.86 5.39
N VAL A 324 -10.61 14.99 5.36
CA VAL A 324 -9.39 15.15 4.55
C VAL A 324 -8.26 14.24 5.04
N SER A 325 -8.05 14.15 6.36
CA SER A 325 -6.98 13.31 6.95
C SER A 325 -7.17 11.82 6.63
N PHE A 326 -8.41 11.35 6.62
CA PHE A 326 -8.76 9.96 6.24
C PHE A 326 -8.62 9.67 4.75
N ILE A 327 -9.07 10.59 3.89
CA ILE A 327 -8.90 10.44 2.43
C ILE A 327 -7.40 10.38 2.11
N LEU A 328 -6.61 11.24 2.72
CA LEU A 328 -5.17 11.26 2.50
C LEU A 328 -4.46 10.06 3.13
N CYS A 329 -4.92 9.57 4.28
CA CYS A 329 -4.46 8.28 4.83
C CYS A 329 -4.72 7.13 3.87
N SER A 330 -5.93 7.02 3.31
CA SER A 330 -6.24 5.93 2.39
C SER A 330 -5.49 6.03 1.07
N MET A 331 -5.32 7.23 0.53
CA MET A 331 -4.45 7.46 -0.63
C MET A 331 -3.00 7.08 -0.34
N TYR A 332 -2.49 7.42 0.85
CA TYR A 332 -1.16 7.02 1.31
C TYR A 332 -1.06 5.48 1.40
N LEU A 333 -1.99 4.81 2.08
CA LEU A 333 -1.94 3.35 2.22
C LEU A 333 -2.05 2.64 0.86
N MET A 334 -2.94 3.07 -0.03
CA MET A 334 -3.05 2.48 -1.38
C MET A 334 -1.77 2.65 -2.19
N LEU A 335 -1.18 3.86 -2.20
CA LEU A 335 0.06 4.13 -2.93
C LEU A 335 1.24 3.37 -2.31
N GLY A 336 1.32 3.31 -0.99
CA GLY A 336 2.39 2.62 -0.27
C GLY A 336 2.35 1.11 -0.50
N MET A 337 1.17 0.50 -0.49
CA MET A 337 1.00 -0.92 -0.81
C MET A 337 1.42 -1.23 -2.26
N ALA A 338 1.08 -0.35 -3.19
CA ALA A 338 1.54 -0.45 -4.57
C ALA A 338 3.07 -0.30 -4.71
N LEU A 339 3.68 0.59 -3.92
CA LEU A 339 5.14 0.76 -3.85
C LEU A 339 5.82 -0.49 -3.28
N ILE A 340 5.25 -1.10 -2.24
CA ILE A 340 5.75 -2.37 -1.70
C ILE A 340 5.65 -3.49 -2.72
N ALA A 341 4.53 -3.60 -3.44
CA ALA A 341 4.37 -4.57 -4.52
C ALA A 341 5.42 -4.37 -5.63
N MET A 342 5.70 -3.13 -6.01
CA MET A 342 6.80 -2.80 -6.93
C MET A 342 8.15 -3.28 -6.37
N CYS A 343 8.47 -2.93 -5.12
CA CYS A 343 9.73 -3.32 -4.48
C CYS A 343 9.87 -4.84 -4.43
N PHE A 344 8.81 -5.57 -4.08
CA PHE A 344 8.78 -7.03 -4.08
C PHE A 344 9.05 -7.59 -5.47
N ASN A 345 8.40 -7.08 -6.52
CA ASN A 345 8.62 -7.52 -7.90
C ASN A 345 10.07 -7.28 -8.36
N LEU A 346 10.66 -6.13 -8.01
CA LEU A 346 12.06 -5.81 -8.34
C LEU A 346 13.04 -6.70 -7.57
N MET A 347 12.81 -6.91 -6.26
CA MET A 347 13.64 -7.79 -5.42
C MET A 347 13.57 -9.24 -5.92
N GLN A 348 12.37 -9.74 -6.24
CA GLN A 348 12.17 -11.09 -6.78
C GLN A 348 12.97 -11.29 -8.08
N GLN A 349 12.95 -10.32 -9.00
CA GLN A 349 13.73 -10.38 -10.24
C GLN A 349 15.24 -10.45 -9.96
N ASP A 350 15.76 -9.63 -9.04
CA ASP A 350 17.19 -9.59 -8.71
C ASP A 350 17.65 -10.90 -8.03
N VAL A 351 16.84 -11.44 -7.11
CA VAL A 351 17.11 -12.72 -6.43
C VAL A 351 17.12 -13.88 -7.42
N VAL A 352 16.13 -13.97 -8.31
CA VAL A 352 16.07 -15.03 -9.34
C VAL A 352 17.29 -15.00 -10.25
N MET A 353 17.76 -13.81 -10.65
CA MET A 353 18.96 -13.66 -11.48
C MET A 353 20.22 -14.14 -10.74
N LYS A 354 20.42 -13.72 -9.49
CA LYS A 354 21.56 -14.16 -8.66
C LYS A 354 21.58 -15.67 -8.44
N ILE A 355 20.42 -16.29 -8.19
CA ILE A 355 20.30 -17.74 -8.03
C ILE A 355 20.68 -18.46 -9.32
N ARG A 356 20.22 -17.98 -10.49
CA ARG A 356 20.60 -18.55 -11.80
C ARG A 356 22.11 -18.49 -12.02
N THR A 357 22.72 -17.32 -11.81
CA THR A 357 24.18 -17.16 -11.95
C THR A 357 24.96 -18.07 -10.99
N CYS A 358 24.53 -18.18 -9.73
CA CYS A 358 25.14 -19.08 -8.75
C CYS A 358 25.04 -20.55 -9.18
N THR A 359 23.86 -20.96 -9.68
CA THR A 359 23.62 -22.32 -10.18
C THR A 359 24.52 -22.63 -11.38
N ASP A 360 24.70 -21.68 -12.30
CA ASP A 360 25.57 -21.85 -13.46
C ASP A 360 27.05 -21.92 -13.07
N ILE A 361 27.49 -21.16 -12.06
CA ILE A 361 28.84 -21.25 -11.51
C ILE A 361 29.05 -22.62 -10.84
N LEU A 362 28.12 -23.07 -10.00
CA LEU A 362 28.16 -24.38 -9.36
C LEU A 362 28.25 -25.51 -10.39
N ARG A 363 27.45 -25.46 -11.47
CA ARG A 363 27.51 -26.42 -12.59
C ARG A 363 28.85 -26.42 -13.32
N ARG A 364 29.53 -25.27 -13.39
CA ARG A 364 30.88 -25.18 -13.98
C ARG A 364 31.98 -25.67 -13.06
N ILE A 365 31.78 -25.63 -11.74
CA ILE A 365 32.73 -26.16 -10.74
C ILE A 365 32.58 -27.68 -10.57
N THR A 366 31.38 -28.22 -10.78
CA THR A 366 31.09 -29.66 -10.67
C THR A 366 31.33 -30.46 -11.95
N ARG A 367 31.65 -29.80 -13.07
CA ARG A 367 32.20 -30.41 -14.29
C ARG A 367 33.71 -30.26 -14.30
#